data_AF-A0A2D3W207-F1
#
_entry.id   AF-A0A2D3W207-F1
#
_cell.length_a   1.000
_cell.length_b   1.000
_cell.length_c   1.000
_cell.angle_alpha   90.00
_cell.angle_beta   90.00
_cell.angle_gamma   90.00
#
_symmetry.space_group_name_H-M   'P 1'
#
loop_
_entity.id
_entity.type
_entity.pdbx_description
1 polymer ?
#
loop_
_entity_poly.entity_id
_entity_poly.type
_entity_poly.pdbx_seq_one_letter_code
_entity_poly.pdbx_strand_id
1 'polypeptide(L)'
;MDFKAQEIELKIICECGNTTIKEAIEIFQETTLPYKKAKKLVTKCNKTCCRRPLMALFNMVEFGEIDYEQIGFLIEQKNER
;
A
#
# COMPACT_ATOMS: atom_id res chain seq x y z
N MET A 1 0.08 24.09 0.53
CA MET A 1 0.87 22.87 0.77
C MET A 1 -0.04 21.87 1.44
N ASP A 2 -0.34 20.75 0.79
CA ASP A 2 -1.26 19.73 1.28
C ASP A 2 -0.60 18.84 2.35
N PHE A 3 -0.67 19.29 3.61
CA PHE A 3 -0.08 18.59 4.76
C PHE A 3 -0.67 17.19 5.02
N LYS A 4 -1.89 16.91 4.52
CA LYS A 4 -2.64 15.67 4.78
C LYS A 4 -2.05 14.42 4.12
N ALA A 5 -1.45 14.57 2.92
CA ALA A 5 -0.93 13.44 2.16
C ALA A 5 0.31 12.82 2.83
N GLN A 6 1.19 13.66 3.36
CA GLN A 6 2.44 13.23 4.01
C GLN A 6 2.21 12.36 5.24
N GLU A 7 1.12 12.60 5.99
CA GLU A 7 0.78 11.77 7.15
C GLU A 7 0.30 10.38 6.75
N ILE A 8 -0.43 10.27 5.64
CA ILE A 8 -0.96 8.99 5.16
C ILE A 8 0.17 8.14 4.57
N GLU A 9 1.10 8.77 3.83
CA GLU A 9 2.27 8.10 3.26
C GLU A 9 3.12 7.33 4.28
N LEU A 10 3.17 7.85 5.52
CA LEU A 10 3.92 7.25 6.62
C LEU A 10 3.14 6.16 7.36
N LYS A 11 1.84 5.95 7.08
CA LYS A 11 1.06 4.87 7.70
C LYS A 11 1.59 3.50 7.25
N ILE A 12 1.56 2.54 8.17
CA ILE A 12 1.92 1.15 7.88
C ILE A 12 0.80 0.49 7.07
N ILE A 13 1.08 0.15 5.81
CA ILE A 13 0.11 -0.57 4.96
C ILE A 13 0.09 -2.07 5.29
N CYS A 14 1.23 -2.61 5.74
CA CYS A 14 1.32 -4.01 6.13
C CYS A 14 2.28 -4.26 7.28
N GLU A 15 1.73 -4.73 8.40
CA GLU A 15 2.49 -5.04 9.61
C GLU A 15 3.43 -6.25 9.44
N CYS A 16 3.12 -7.18 8.52
CA CYS A 16 3.98 -8.34 8.29
C CYS A 16 5.34 -7.97 7.68
N GLY A 17 5.35 -6.96 6.80
CA GLY A 17 6.57 -6.44 6.18
C GLY A 17 7.11 -5.20 6.89
N ASN A 18 6.37 -4.70 7.89
CA ASN A 18 6.55 -3.39 8.52
C ASN A 18 6.77 -2.27 7.50
N THR A 19 5.98 -2.30 6.43
CA THR A 19 6.17 -1.42 5.27
C THR A 19 5.15 -0.29 5.30
N THR A 20 5.63 0.92 5.04
CA THR A 20 4.80 2.12 4.91
C THR A 20 4.13 2.20 3.54
N ILE A 21 3.12 3.06 3.40
CA ILE A 21 2.50 3.33 2.09
C ILE A 21 3.54 3.86 1.11
N LYS A 22 4.36 4.82 1.55
CA LYS A 22 5.44 5.40 0.73
C LYS A 22 6.37 4.32 0.17
N GLU A 23 6.91 3.46 1.03
CA GLU A 23 7.79 2.38 0.60
C GLU A 23 7.09 1.40 -0.36
N ALA A 24 5.81 1.10 -0.11
CA ALA A 24 5.05 0.24 -1.00
C ALA A 24 4.81 0.89 -2.39
N ILE A 25 4.59 2.21 -2.44
CA ILE A 25 4.52 2.97 -3.70
C ILE A 25 5.84 2.88 -4.43
N GLU A 26 6.96 3.16 -3.75
CA GLU A 26 8.31 3.10 -4.36
C GLU A 26 8.58 1.70 -4.94
N ILE A 27 8.30 0.64 -4.18
CA ILE A 27 8.44 -0.75 -4.66
C ILE A 27 7.55 -1.01 -5.88
N PHE A 28 6.31 -0.52 -5.88
CA PHE A 28 5.39 -0.71 -7.00
C PHE A 28 5.74 0.12 -8.23
N GLN A 29 6.34 1.29 -8.07
CA GLN A 29 6.83 2.12 -9.16
C GLN A 29 8.11 1.57 -9.78
N GLU A 30 9.01 0.98 -8.98
CA GLU A 30 10.24 0.38 -9.46
C GLU A 30 10.05 -1.01 -10.07
N THR A 31 8.94 -1.70 -9.75
CA THR A 31 8.69 -3.06 -10.21
C THR A 31 7.67 -3.11 -11.33
N THR A 32 7.99 -3.87 -12.39
CA THR A 32 7.03 -4.23 -13.45
C THR A 32 6.41 -5.62 -13.20
N LEU A 33 6.61 -6.15 -11.99
CA LEU A 33 6.13 -7.49 -11.64
C LEU A 33 4.62 -7.49 -11.40
N PRO A 34 3.91 -8.58 -11.75
CA PRO A 34 2.50 -8.70 -11.47
C PRO A 34 2.24 -8.66 -9.95
N TYR A 35 1.06 -8.15 -9.56
CA TYR A 35 0.63 -7.98 -8.16
C TYR A 35 1.03 -9.14 -7.22
N LYS A 36 0.89 -10.39 -7.66
CA LYS A 36 1.24 -11.58 -6.86
C LYS A 36 2.71 -11.59 -6.39
N LYS A 37 3.63 -11.15 -7.24
CA LYS A 37 5.07 -11.04 -6.95
C LYS A 37 5.39 -9.72 -6.27
N ALA A 38 4.86 -8.61 -6.78
CA ALA A 38 5.06 -7.28 -6.21
C ALA A 38 4.61 -7.21 -4.74
N LYS A 39 3.43 -7.76 -4.43
CA LYS A 39 2.92 -7.90 -3.06
C LYS A 39 3.93 -8.58 -2.14
N LYS A 40 4.62 -9.63 -2.62
CA LYS A 40 5.56 -10.40 -1.79
C LYS A 40 6.82 -9.60 -1.44
N LEU A 41 7.22 -8.65 -2.28
CA LEU A 41 8.30 -7.70 -2.00
C LEU A 41 7.93 -6.78 -0.83
N VAL A 42 6.68 -6.30 -0.82
CA VAL A 42 6.15 -5.43 0.24
C VAL A 42 5.87 -6.22 1.52
N THR A 43 5.03 -7.26 1.47
CA THR A 43 4.53 -7.89 2.70
C THR A 43 5.49 -8.87 3.35
N LYS A 44 6.45 -9.40 2.58
CA LYS A 44 7.32 -10.54 2.97
C LYS A 44 6.54 -11.73 3.56
N CYS A 45 5.23 -11.83 3.27
CA CYS A 45 4.33 -12.79 3.88
C CYS A 45 3.36 -13.38 2.85
N ASN A 46 2.91 -14.62 3.10
CA ASN A 46 1.92 -15.30 2.26
C ASN A 46 0.47 -15.08 2.73
N LYS A 47 0.26 -14.28 3.79
CA LYS A 47 -1.08 -14.03 4.36
C LYS A 47 -1.87 -13.02 3.51
N THR A 48 -3.19 -13.01 3.71
CA THR A 48 -4.12 -12.09 3.04
C THR A 48 -4.45 -10.85 3.87
N CYS A 49 -3.84 -10.68 5.04
CA CYS A 49 -4.08 -9.58 5.99
C CYS A 49 -4.02 -8.17 5.37
N CYS A 50 -3.12 -7.94 4.42
CA CYS A 50 -2.91 -6.64 3.78
C CYS A 50 -3.43 -6.61 2.33
N ARG A 51 -4.17 -7.64 1.89
CA ARG A 51 -4.51 -7.83 0.47
C ARG A 51 -5.31 -6.65 -0.10
N ARG A 52 -6.36 -6.22 0.60
CA ARG A 52 -7.25 -5.14 0.16
C ARG A 52 -6.50 -3.82 -0.07
N PRO A 53 -5.82 -3.24 0.94
CA PRO A 53 -5.12 -1.97 0.76
C PRO A 53 -4.00 -2.11 -0.28
N LEU A 54 -3.22 -3.20 -0.27
CA LEU A 54 -2.14 -3.36 -1.27
C LEU A 54 -2.63 -3.51 -2.69
N MET A 55 -3.77 -4.16 -2.92
CA MET A 55 -4.32 -4.32 -4.27
C MET A 55 -4.82 -2.99 -4.81
N ALA A 56 -5.47 -2.19 -3.96
CA ALA A 56 -5.88 -0.83 -4.31
C ALA A 56 -4.65 0.04 -4.63
N LEU A 57 -3.64 0.04 -3.75
CA LEU A 57 -2.41 0.81 -3.95
C LEU A 57 -1.67 0.39 -5.23
N PHE A 58 -1.56 -0.91 -5.49
CA PHE A 58 -0.93 -1.42 -6.71
C PHE A 58 -1.65 -0.91 -7.97
N ASN A 59 -2.98 -1.00 -8.00
CA ASN A 59 -3.76 -0.48 -9.12
C ASN A 59 -3.58 1.04 -9.27
N MET A 60 -3.67 1.79 -8.18
CA MET A 60 -3.47 3.25 -8.17
C MET A 60 -2.11 3.64 -8.76
N VAL A 61 -1.05 2.94 -8.35
CA VAL A 61 0.31 3.15 -8.88
C VAL A 61 0.39 2.79 -10.36
N GLU A 62 -0.19 1.67 -10.78
CA GLU A 62 -0.23 1.26 -12.20
C GLU A 62 -0.99 2.27 -13.09
N PHE A 63 -2.06 2.88 -12.58
CA PHE A 63 -2.82 3.90 -13.29
C PHE A 63 -2.22 5.31 -13.17
N GLY A 64 -1.26 5.52 -12.26
CA GLY A 64 -0.63 6.82 -12.01
C GLY A 64 -1.48 7.81 -11.20
N GLU A 65 -2.60 7.36 -10.63
CA GLU A 65 -3.51 8.16 -9.82
C GLU A 65 -3.59 7.57 -8.40
N ILE A 66 -2.85 8.17 -7.47
CA ILE A 66 -2.79 7.72 -6.07
C ILE A 66 -3.78 8.50 -5.22
N ASP A 67 -4.84 7.82 -4.79
CA ASP A 67 -5.83 8.35 -3.84
C ASP A 67 -5.41 8.01 -2.40
N TYR A 68 -4.71 8.96 -1.78
CA TYR A 68 -4.23 8.84 -0.41
C TYR A 68 -5.38 8.72 0.62
N GLU A 69 -6.52 9.39 0.40
CA GLU A 69 -7.65 9.29 1.33
C GLU A 69 -8.29 7.90 1.29
N GLN A 70 -8.48 7.36 0.08
CA GLN A 70 -9.02 6.01 -0.10
C GLN A 70 -8.10 4.94 0.50
N ILE A 71 -6.78 5.01 0.25
CA ILE A 71 -5.87 4.01 0.82
C ILE A 71 -5.79 4.11 2.35
N GLY A 72 -5.82 5.33 2.90
CA GLY A 72 -5.88 5.56 4.35
C GLY A 72 -7.11 4.91 4.96
N PHE A 73 -8.29 5.12 4.35
CA PHE A 73 -9.54 4.49 4.77
C PHE A 73 -9.48 2.96 4.72
N LEU A 74 -8.91 2.37 3.65
CA LEU A 74 -8.77 0.93 3.53
C LEU A 74 -7.87 0.30 4.60
N ILE A 75 -6.83 1.03 5.03
CA ILE A 75 -5.93 0.59 6.10
C ILE A 75 -6.65 0.62 7.45
N GLU A 76 -7.39 1.70 7.74
CA GLU A 76 -8.17 1.81 8.98
C GLU A 76 -9.25 0.73 9.06
N GLN A 77 -9.96 0.50 7.96
CA GLN A 77 -10.98 -0.56 7.87
C GLN A 77 -10.38 -1.98 8.02
N LYS A 78 -9.10 -2.15 7.70
CA LYS A 78 -8.35 -3.41 7.92
C LYS A 78 -7.91 -3.56 9.38
N ASN A 79 -7.66 -2.47 10.11
CA ASN A 79 -7.27 -2.49 11.52
C ASN A 79 -8.48 -2.59 12.48
N GLU A 80 -9.67 -2.20 12.05
CA GLU A 80 -10.92 -2.35 12.82
C GLU A 80 -11.43 -3.80 12.93
N ARG A 81 -10.74 -4.77 12.30
CA ARG A 81 -11.21 -6.15 12.12
C ARG A 81 -10.31 -7.17 12.80
#